data_AF-A0A4P8WHK9-F1
#
_entry.id   AF-A0A4P8WHK9-F1
#
_cell.length_a   1.000
_cell.length_b   1.000
_cell.length_c   1.000
_cell.angle_alpha   90.00
_cell.angle_beta   90.00
_cell.angle_gamma   90.00
#
_symmetry.space_group_name_H-M   'P 1'
#
loop_
_entity.id
_entity.type
_entity.pdbx_description
1 polymer ?
#
loop_
_entity_poly.entity_id
_entity_poly.type
_entity_poly.pdbx_seq_one_letter_code
_entity_poly.pdbx_strand_id
1 'polypeptide(L)'
;MVDKTLSADKVTREEAAEHLRELADELEGEGEATVRTGNKTVDLRPSESIAYEVGVRERSSILRGNRETVTVKLDWKPPNVSEGSTEAEAE
;
A
#
# COMPACT_ATOMS: atom_id res chain seq x y z
N MET A 1 12.96 14.20 5.47
CA MET A 1 13.14 13.66 4.10
C MET A 1 12.01 12.66 3.91
N VAL A 2 11.31 12.66 2.76
CA VAL A 2 10.24 11.70 2.48
C VAL A 2 10.72 10.86 1.30
N ASP A 3 10.93 9.57 1.53
CA ASP A 3 11.30 8.63 0.49
C ASP A 3 10.03 7.98 -0.08
N LYS A 4 9.73 8.23 -1.36
CA LYS A 4 8.59 7.64 -2.05
C LYS A 4 9.06 6.63 -3.08
N THR A 5 8.70 5.36 -2.87
CA THR A 5 8.86 4.31 -3.89
C THR A 5 7.63 4.33 -4.80
N LEU A 6 7.83 4.43 -6.12
CA LEU A 6 6.75 4.48 -7.11
C LEU A 6 7.16 3.67 -8.35
N SER A 7 6.25 2.81 -8.81
CA SER A 7 6.27 2.21 -10.15
C SER A 7 5.01 2.65 -10.88
N ALA A 8 5.11 2.84 -12.20
CA ALA A 8 3.99 3.24 -13.04
C ALA A 8 4.01 2.42 -14.32
N ASP A 9 3.26 1.32 -14.30
CA ASP A 9 3.20 0.34 -15.38
C ASP A 9 1.79 0.29 -15.97
N LYS A 10 1.69 -0.07 -17.25
CA LYS A 10 0.40 -0.30 -17.91
C LYS A 10 0.11 -1.80 -17.93
N VAL A 11 -0.77 -2.22 -17.05
CA VAL A 11 -1.20 -3.62 -16.89
C VAL A 11 -2.60 -3.83 -17.43
N THR A 12 -3.00 -5.10 -17.58
CA THR A 12 -4.39 -5.49 -17.86
C THR A 12 -5.29 -5.23 -16.65
N ARG A 13 -6.61 -5.29 -16.86
CA ARG A 13 -7.58 -5.09 -15.77
C ARG A 13 -7.47 -6.22 -14.74
N GLU A 14 -7.23 -7.44 -15.22
CA GLU A 14 -7.09 -8.66 -14.43
C GLU A 14 -5.86 -8.57 -13.52
N GLU A 15 -4.69 -8.21 -14.07
CA GLU A 15 -3.45 -8.00 -13.31
C GLU A 15 -3.61 -6.88 -12.27
N ALA A 16 -4.25 -5.76 -12.63
CA ALA A 16 -4.52 -4.68 -11.68
C ALA A 16 -5.39 -5.17 -10.50
N ALA A 17 -6.39 -6.01 -10.75
CA ALA A 17 -7.23 -6.58 -9.71
C ALA A 17 -6.46 -7.60 -8.86
N GLU A 18 -5.57 -8.40 -9.47
CA GLU A 18 -4.69 -9.31 -8.75
C GLU A 18 -3.77 -8.57 -7.79
N HIS A 19 -3.08 -7.52 -8.24
CA HIS A 19 -2.23 -6.71 -7.37
C HIS A 19 -2.99 -6.06 -6.20
N LEU A 20 -4.23 -5.64 -6.41
CA LEU A 20 -5.07 -5.11 -5.33
C LEU A 20 -5.46 -6.18 -4.31
N ARG A 21 -5.64 -7.44 -4.74
CA ARG A 21 -5.90 -8.56 -3.83
C ARG A 21 -4.65 -8.95 -3.06
N GLU A 22 -3.50 -9.05 -3.73
CA GLU A 22 -2.21 -9.31 -3.06
C GLU A 22 -1.94 -8.25 -1.97
N LEU A 23 -2.21 -6.98 -2.25
CA LEU A 23 -2.11 -5.91 -1.24
C LEU A 23 -3.12 -6.09 -0.09
N ALA A 24 -4.34 -6.51 -0.40
CA ALA A 24 -5.37 -6.74 0.62
C ALA A 24 -4.99 -7.92 1.54
N ASP A 25 -4.52 -9.02 0.96
CA ASP A 25 -4.07 -10.21 1.69
C ASP A 25 -2.93 -9.85 2.66
N GLU A 26 -1.99 -9.01 2.22
CA GLU A 26 -0.88 -8.54 3.06
C GLU A 26 -1.34 -7.61 4.20
N LEU A 27 -2.43 -6.87 4.01
CA LEU A 27 -2.99 -5.96 5.03
C LEU A 27 -3.91 -6.66 6.04
N GLU A 28 -4.47 -7.83 5.71
CA GLU A 28 -5.35 -8.60 6.61
C GLU A 28 -4.58 -9.32 7.72
N GLY A 29 -3.26 -9.52 7.54
CA GLY A 29 -2.39 -10.13 8.52
C GLY A 29 -2.11 -9.28 9.76
N GLU A 30 -1.54 -9.91 10.79
CA GLU A 30 -1.03 -9.22 11.98
C GLU A 30 0.48 -8.96 11.82
N GLY A 31 0.90 -7.69 11.87
CA GLY A 31 2.33 -7.34 11.98
C GLY A 31 2.94 -6.68 10.74
N GLU A 32 3.91 -7.35 10.11
CA GLU A 32 4.64 -6.81 8.95
C GLU A 32 3.90 -7.07 7.65
N ALA A 33 3.95 -6.09 6.74
CA ALA A 33 3.35 -6.15 5.42
C ALA A 33 4.40 -5.92 4.32
N THR A 34 4.53 -6.85 3.40
CA THR A 34 5.46 -6.86 2.27
C THR A 34 4.77 -6.38 1.00
N VAL A 35 5.02 -5.14 0.58
CA VAL A 35 4.41 -4.56 -0.62
C VAL A 35 5.38 -4.55 -1.79
N ARG A 36 4.95 -5.09 -2.93
CA ARG A 36 5.69 -5.01 -4.19
C ARG A 36 5.36 -3.71 -4.93
N THR A 37 6.40 -3.00 -5.36
CA THR A 37 6.28 -1.79 -6.18
C THR A 37 7.26 -1.89 -7.36
N GLY A 38 6.75 -2.33 -8.51
CA GLY A 38 7.59 -2.62 -9.68
C GLY A 38 8.56 -3.74 -9.40
N ASN A 39 9.86 -3.48 -9.56
CA ASN A 39 10.94 -4.43 -9.25
C ASN A 39 11.44 -4.37 -7.80
N LYS A 40 10.77 -3.61 -6.93
CA LYS A 40 11.15 -3.44 -5.52
C LYS A 40 10.14 -4.09 -4.60
N THR A 41 10.63 -4.58 -3.47
CA THR A 41 9.83 -5.05 -2.34
C THR A 41 10.10 -4.12 -1.15
N VAL A 42 9.06 -3.72 -0.43
CA VAL A 42 9.14 -2.83 0.73
C VAL A 42 8.40 -3.46 1.89
N ASP A 43 9.10 -3.60 3.02
CA ASP A 43 8.51 -4.08 4.26
C ASP A 43 7.93 -2.89 5.04
N LEU A 44 6.69 -3.03 5.47
CA LEU A 44 5.90 -2.02 6.17
C LEU A 44 5.37 -2.62 7.47
N ARG A 45 4.89 -1.75 8.36
CA ARG A 45 4.24 -2.14 9.62
C ARG A 45 2.89 -1.42 9.74
N PRO A 46 1.83 -1.94 9.11
CA PRO A 46 0.48 -1.40 9.25
C PRO A 46 0.06 -1.40 10.71
N SER A 47 -0.69 -0.37 11.12
CA SER A 47 -1.38 -0.39 12.41
C SER A 47 -2.72 -1.09 12.28
N GLU A 48 -3.27 -1.58 13.41
CA GLU A 48 -4.60 -2.22 13.47
C GLU A 48 -5.70 -1.35 12.82
N SER A 49 -5.61 -0.04 12.97
CA SER A 49 -6.48 0.92 12.29
C SER A 49 -5.70 1.70 11.23
N ILE A 50 -6.23 1.76 10.00
CA ILE A 50 -5.62 2.45 8.86
C ILE A 50 -6.57 3.57 8.39
N ALA A 51 -6.03 4.75 8.08
CA ALA A 51 -6.78 5.80 7.40
C ALA A 51 -6.94 5.42 5.91
N TYR A 52 -8.19 5.25 5.49
CA TYR A 52 -8.55 4.80 4.14
C TYR A 52 -9.35 5.87 3.39
N GLU A 53 -8.89 6.24 2.20
CA GLU A 53 -9.57 7.19 1.31
C GLU A 53 -9.68 6.61 -0.10
N VAL A 54 -10.85 6.75 -0.72
CA VAL A 54 -11.10 6.43 -2.13
C VAL A 54 -11.58 7.67 -2.85
N GLY A 55 -10.85 8.06 -3.89
CA GLY A 55 -11.20 9.15 -4.78
C GLY A 55 -11.49 8.65 -6.19
N VAL A 56 -12.57 9.13 -6.80
CA VAL A 56 -12.91 8.87 -8.20
C VAL A 56 -12.89 10.17 -8.98
N ARG A 57 -12.27 10.16 -10.17
CA ARG A 57 -12.24 11.29 -11.09
C ARG A 57 -12.60 10.84 -12.49
N GLU A 58 -13.65 11.45 -13.02
CA GLU A 58 -14.07 11.30 -14.41
C GLU A 58 -13.79 12.61 -15.14
N ARG A 59 -13.05 12.54 -16.24
CA ARG A 59 -12.71 13.69 -17.06
C ARG A 59 -13.06 13.42 -18.51
N SER A 60 -14.10 14.09 -18.99
CA SER A 60 -14.40 14.16 -20.42
C SER A 60 -13.70 15.35 -21.06
N SER A 61 -12.99 15.11 -22.17
CA SER A 61 -12.35 16.15 -22.96
C SER A 61 -12.64 15.91 -24.43
N ILE A 62 -13.22 16.90 -25.11
CA ILE A 62 -13.48 16.85 -26.56
C ILE A 62 -12.21 16.50 -27.35
N LEU A 63 -11.03 16.92 -26.87
CA LEU A 63 -9.75 16.74 -27.56
C LEU A 63 -8.91 15.56 -27.06
N ARG A 64 -9.20 15.03 -25.87
CA ARG A 64 -8.33 14.01 -25.22
C ARG A 64 -9.06 12.73 -24.83
N GLY A 65 -10.32 12.59 -25.24
CA GLY A 65 -11.17 11.47 -24.87
C GLY A 65 -11.61 11.53 -23.40
N ASN A 66 -12.38 10.52 -23.01
CA ASN A 66 -12.77 10.30 -21.61
C ASN A 66 -11.64 9.62 -20.86
N ARG A 67 -11.40 10.04 -19.63
CA ARG A 67 -10.47 9.39 -18.70
C ARG A 67 -11.12 9.22 -17.35
N GLU A 68 -11.04 8.01 -16.84
CA GLU A 68 -11.47 7.63 -15.49
C GLU A 68 -10.21 7.33 -14.67
N THR A 69 -10.21 7.79 -13.43
CA THR A 69 -9.13 7.51 -12.48
C THR A 69 -9.75 7.18 -11.13
N VAL A 70 -9.35 6.06 -10.55
CA VAL A 70 -9.59 5.73 -9.14
C VAL A 70 -8.26 5.90 -8.40
N THR A 71 -8.29 6.56 -7.25
CA THR A 71 -7.15 6.67 -6.33
C THR A 71 -7.56 6.05 -5.01
N VAL A 72 -6.77 5.07 -4.56
CA VAL A 72 -6.87 4.50 -3.22
C VAL A 72 -5.68 5.00 -2.43
N LYS A 73 -5.93 5.59 -1.26
CA LYS A 73 -4.90 6.04 -0.34
C LYS A 73 -5.11 5.32 0.99
N LEU A 74 -4.05 4.67 1.45
CA LEU A 74 -3.94 4.06 2.77
C LEU A 74 -2.81 4.78 3.52
N ASP A 75 -3.06 5.19 4.75
CA ASP A 75 -2.11 5.94 5.57
C ASP A 75 -2.18 5.46 7.01
N TRP A 76 -1.02 5.26 7.64
CA TRP A 76 -0.92 4.81 9.01
C TRP A 76 0.36 5.30 9.66
N LYS A 77 0.37 5.29 10.99
CA LYS A 77 1.56 5.51 11.79
C LYS A 77 2.12 4.15 12.22
N PRO A 78 3.37 3.80 11.87
CA PRO A 78 3.93 2.53 12.31
C PRO A 78 4.03 2.49 13.84
N PRO A 79 3.93 1.30 14.46
CA PRO A 79 4.14 1.16 15.90
C PRO A 79 5.54 1.65 16.26
N ASN A 80 5.67 2.37 17.39
CA ASN A 80 6.97 2.76 17.89
C ASN A 80 7.73 1.48 18.24
N VAL A 81 8.85 1.23 17.57
CA VAL A 81 9.75 0.12 17.91
C VAL A 81 10.51 0.53 19.19
N SER A 82 9.84 0.48 20.32
CA SER A 82 10.44 0.62 21.65
C SER A 82 9.67 -0.31 22.57
N GLU A 83 10.42 -1.18 23.25
CA GLU A 83 9.97 -2.24 24.18
C GLU A 83 9.64 -3.58 23.53
N GLY A 84 10.68 -4.43 23.44
CA GLY A 84 10.56 -5.83 23.05
C GLY A 84 11.91 -6.53 22.85
N SER A 85 12.94 -6.21 23.65
CA SER A 85 14.20 -6.98 23.71
C SER A 85 14.96 -6.70 25.02
N THR A 86 14.30 -6.87 26.15
CA THR A 86 14.97 -7.20 27.42
C THR A 86 14.14 -8.31 28.05
N GLU A 87 14.49 -9.56 27.76
CA GLU A 87 14.38 -10.72 28.65
C GLU A 87 14.76 -11.98 27.85
N ALA A 88 16.07 -12.23 27.77
CA ALA A 88 16.62 -13.56 27.50
C ALA A 88 17.97 -13.69 28.22
N GLU A 89 17.96 -13.46 29.54
CA GLU A 89 18.99 -13.96 30.47
C GLU A 89 18.27 -14.46 31.75
N ALA A 90 18.00 -15.77 31.79
CA ALA A 90 17.80 -16.67 32.92
C ALA A 90 17.29 -17.98 32.30
N GLU A 91 18.00 -19.11 32.31
CA GLU A 91 18.81 -19.76 33.33
C GLU A 91 19.90 -20.63 32.68
#